data_AF-A0A0H3KY77-F1
#
_entry.id   AF-A0A0H3KY77-F1
#
_cell.length_a   1.000
_cell.length_b   1.000
_cell.length_c   1.000
_cell.angle_alpha   90.00
_cell.angle_beta   90.00
_cell.angle_gamma   90.00
#
_symmetry.space_group_name_H-M   'P 1'
#
loop_
_entity.id
_entity.type
_entity.pdbx_description
1 polymer ?
#
loop_
_entity_poly.entity_id
_entity_poly.type
_entity_poly.pdbx_seq_one_letter_code
_entity_poly.pdbx_strand_id
1 'polypeptide(L)'
;MNLRLPHLAAACALASGAALTALPAAAAPVRVCSLPGTPTAALDKAVAREAFRTAGVVATFAAPGVDGSDDDGVSAHELVRLLERDCDVLAGFPRSAIADASDTTLLFSQGYLRSGYVSVTRRDAAASTSGREIVAATYASPAQLIAVQQQNAHFDLENTSEQTVAAVASGRAHRAIVWYPAVVAYQAAHPKQTFRIAPTSSPYTAWQLAFAFAPRSASLQQRIDTALTQMKRDGRLAALTRKWTLPANALEARNADAMPPVAGSIMRAGFVRARGLPAGGGFIRIAASTAEHAPTFDAAQVEHGRTLYGNACAKCHGADLEGNTAPALSGPSFAPLSHSHLTIGGVFGYMATNMPADQPGKLKDEEYADLMAFLLASNGYVAGKSKLTADTARASTAPLVVGPAGHQAAGQ
;
A
#
# COMPACT_ATOMS: atom_id res chain seq x y z
N MET A 1 -79.36 -74.07 -0.69
CA MET A 1 -79.92 -72.72 -0.92
C MET A 1 -78.73 -71.78 -1.18
N ASN A 2 -78.72 -71.13 -2.35
CA ASN A 2 -77.81 -70.08 -2.86
C ASN A 2 -76.33 -70.48 -3.13
N LEU A 3 -75.86 -70.70 -4.37
CA LEU A 3 -75.64 -69.83 -5.56
C LEU A 3 -74.37 -68.96 -5.54
N ARG A 4 -73.39 -69.41 -6.34
CA ARG A 4 -72.46 -68.72 -7.30
C ARG A 4 -71.45 -67.64 -6.83
N LEU A 5 -70.16 -67.97 -7.02
CA LEU A 5 -68.99 -67.09 -7.27
C LEU A 5 -68.98 -66.55 -8.73
N PRO A 6 -68.03 -65.69 -9.18
CA PRO A 6 -67.23 -64.61 -8.57
C PRO A 6 -67.31 -63.31 -9.43
N HIS A 7 -66.60 -62.21 -9.13
CA HIS A 7 -65.97 -61.32 -10.14
C HIS A 7 -65.06 -60.24 -9.51
N LEU A 8 -64.07 -59.84 -10.31
CA LEU A 8 -62.96 -58.92 -10.08
C LEU A 8 -63.36 -57.50 -9.64
N ALA A 9 -62.50 -56.86 -8.85
CA ALA A 9 -62.30 -55.42 -8.92
C ALA A 9 -60.81 -55.09 -8.68
N ALA A 10 -60.12 -54.80 -9.78
CA ALA A 10 -58.84 -54.12 -9.78
C ALA A 10 -59.09 -52.61 -9.65
N ALA A 11 -58.38 -51.94 -8.76
CA ALA A 11 -58.25 -50.49 -8.76
C ALA A 11 -56.78 -50.12 -8.57
N CYS A 12 -56.16 -49.67 -9.67
CA CYS A 12 -54.82 -49.11 -9.72
C CYS A 12 -54.79 -47.78 -8.97
N ALA A 13 -53.95 -47.67 -7.94
CA ALA A 13 -53.53 -46.37 -7.41
C ALA A 13 -52.28 -45.92 -8.18
N LEU A 14 -52.45 -44.98 -9.12
CA LEU A 14 -51.36 -44.28 -9.79
C LEU A 14 -50.73 -43.31 -8.78
N ALA A 15 -49.51 -43.61 -8.34
CA ALA A 15 -48.66 -42.67 -7.64
C ALA A 15 -48.09 -41.65 -8.65
N SER A 16 -48.75 -40.50 -8.79
CA SER A 16 -48.18 -39.36 -9.50
C SER A 16 -47.14 -38.68 -8.60
N GLY A 17 -45.89 -39.15 -8.66
CA GLY A 17 -44.75 -38.43 -8.10
C GLY A 17 -44.51 -37.15 -8.89
N ALA A 18 -45.08 -36.03 -8.43
CA ALA A 18 -44.66 -34.71 -8.87
C ALA A 18 -43.24 -34.47 -8.34
N ALA A 19 -42.24 -34.73 -9.19
CA ALA A 19 -40.88 -34.25 -8.96
C ALA A 19 -40.92 -32.72 -9.02
N LEU A 20 -41.11 -32.07 -7.86
CA LEU A 20 -40.76 -30.68 -7.66
C LEU A 20 -39.24 -30.56 -7.86
N THR A 21 -38.83 -30.28 -9.09
CA THR A 21 -37.48 -29.78 -9.34
C THR A 21 -37.38 -28.47 -8.59
N ALA A 22 -36.64 -28.47 -7.48
CA ALA A 22 -36.27 -27.24 -6.80
C ALA A 22 -35.58 -26.36 -7.84
N LEU A 23 -36.24 -25.27 -8.25
CA LEU A 23 -35.61 -24.21 -9.01
C LEU A 23 -34.37 -23.79 -8.21
N PRO A 24 -33.17 -23.77 -8.80
CA PRO A 24 -31.99 -23.33 -8.08
C PRO A 24 -32.27 -21.92 -7.56
N ALA A 25 -32.16 -21.74 -6.24
CA ALA A 25 -32.29 -20.43 -5.62
C ALA A 25 -31.38 -19.47 -6.39
N ALA A 26 -31.96 -18.41 -6.97
CA ALA A 26 -31.20 -17.42 -7.70
C ALA A 26 -30.13 -16.87 -6.76
N ALA A 27 -28.86 -17.11 -7.08
CA ALA A 27 -27.76 -16.61 -6.27
C ALA A 27 -27.92 -15.11 -6.11
N ALA A 28 -27.80 -14.62 -4.87
CA ALA A 28 -27.90 -13.20 -4.58
C ALA A 28 -26.90 -12.41 -5.46
N PRO A 29 -27.30 -11.25 -6.01
CA PRO A 29 -26.42 -10.49 -6.89
C PRO A 29 -25.18 -10.02 -6.12
N VAL A 30 -24.02 -10.12 -6.75
CA VAL A 30 -22.75 -9.68 -6.15
C VAL A 30 -22.77 -8.17 -5.95
N ARG A 31 -22.41 -7.70 -4.76
CA ARG A 31 -22.31 -6.26 -4.46
C ARG A 31 -20.92 -5.75 -4.79
N VAL A 32 -20.83 -4.88 -5.79
CA VAL A 32 -19.60 -4.24 -6.22
C VAL A 32 -19.60 -2.80 -5.74
N CYS A 33 -18.59 -2.44 -4.96
CA CYS A 33 -18.37 -1.09 -4.45
C CYS A 33 -17.19 -0.43 -5.17
N SER A 34 -17.16 0.89 -5.13
CA SER A 34 -15.99 1.69 -5.54
C SER A 34 -15.68 2.68 -4.43
N LEU A 35 -14.40 3.00 -4.25
CA LEU A 35 -13.99 4.04 -3.30
C LEU A 35 -14.51 5.41 -3.78
N PRO A 36 -15.40 6.08 -3.00
CA PRO A 36 -15.87 7.42 -3.34
C PRO A 36 -14.72 8.42 -3.29
N GLY A 37 -14.84 9.51 -4.05
CA GLY A 37 -13.82 10.58 -4.07
C GLY A 37 -12.55 10.27 -4.86
N THR A 38 -12.29 9.01 -5.24
CA THR A 38 -11.09 8.67 -6.01
C THR A 38 -11.17 9.23 -7.44
N PRO A 39 -10.04 9.69 -8.04
CA PRO A 39 -10.02 10.19 -9.41
C PRO A 39 -10.58 9.18 -10.42
N THR A 40 -10.41 7.88 -10.16
CA THR A 40 -10.80 6.79 -11.07
C THR A 40 -12.18 6.21 -10.85
N ALA A 41 -12.97 6.69 -9.88
CA ALA A 41 -14.24 6.07 -9.50
C ALA A 41 -15.18 5.78 -10.71
N ALA A 42 -15.26 6.70 -11.67
CA ALA A 42 -16.05 6.51 -12.88
C ALA A 42 -15.49 5.42 -13.82
N LEU A 43 -14.16 5.37 -13.96
CA LEU A 43 -13.46 4.31 -14.70
C LEU A 43 -13.70 2.96 -14.02
N ASP A 44 -13.50 2.89 -12.71
CA ASP A 44 -13.55 1.65 -11.93
C ASP A 44 -14.95 1.02 -12.01
N LYS A 45 -16.00 1.85 -11.91
CA LYS A 45 -17.39 1.42 -12.12
C LYS A 45 -17.63 0.94 -13.57
N ALA A 46 -17.05 1.59 -14.57
CA ALA A 46 -17.21 1.17 -15.97
C ALA A 46 -16.51 -0.17 -16.27
N VAL A 47 -15.26 -0.34 -15.80
CA VAL A 47 -14.51 -1.59 -15.92
C VAL A 47 -15.21 -2.71 -15.16
N ALA A 48 -15.71 -2.43 -13.94
CA ALA A 48 -16.44 -3.42 -13.15
C ALA A 48 -17.72 -3.88 -13.86
N ARG A 49 -18.55 -2.97 -14.37
CA ARG A 49 -19.76 -3.33 -15.13
C ARG A 49 -19.44 -4.25 -16.30
N GLU A 50 -18.38 -3.94 -17.03
CA GLU A 50 -18.00 -4.72 -18.21
C GLU A 50 -17.39 -6.08 -17.86
N ALA A 51 -16.55 -6.14 -16.82
CA ALA A 51 -15.95 -7.38 -16.34
C ALA A 51 -17.01 -8.36 -15.82
N PHE A 52 -17.96 -7.89 -15.01
CA PHE A 52 -19.03 -8.73 -14.46
C PHE A 52 -20.02 -9.19 -15.54
N ARG A 53 -20.35 -8.31 -16.50
CA ARG A 53 -21.14 -8.68 -17.67
C ARG A 53 -20.45 -9.76 -18.51
N THR A 54 -19.15 -9.61 -18.77
CA THR A 54 -18.35 -10.59 -19.51
C THR A 54 -18.22 -11.91 -18.74
N ALA A 55 -18.11 -11.85 -17.42
CA ALA A 55 -18.11 -13.03 -16.57
C ALA A 55 -19.46 -13.73 -16.53
N GLY A 56 -20.58 -13.09 -16.90
CA GLY A 56 -21.93 -13.61 -16.72
C GLY A 56 -22.35 -13.64 -15.24
N VAL A 57 -21.88 -12.67 -14.46
CA VAL A 57 -22.19 -12.51 -13.04
C VAL A 57 -23.16 -11.35 -12.88
N VAL A 58 -24.32 -11.60 -12.26
CA VAL A 58 -25.25 -10.52 -11.91
C VAL A 58 -24.67 -9.74 -10.74
N ALA A 59 -24.45 -8.44 -10.95
CA ALA A 59 -23.88 -7.55 -9.94
C ALA A 59 -24.72 -6.30 -9.75
N THR A 60 -24.77 -5.85 -8.50
CA THR A 60 -25.28 -4.53 -8.12
C THR A 60 -24.10 -3.61 -7.84
N PHE A 61 -24.24 -2.34 -8.22
CA PHE A 61 -23.17 -1.35 -8.08
C PHE A 61 -23.62 -0.29 -7.09
N ALA A 62 -23.22 -0.45 -5.84
CA ALA A 62 -23.49 0.51 -4.79
C ALA A 62 -22.40 1.59 -4.76
N ALA A 63 -22.76 2.83 -4.49
CA ALA A 63 -21.83 3.73 -3.83
C ALA A 63 -21.94 3.39 -2.33
N PRO A 64 -20.88 2.93 -1.66
CA PRO A 64 -20.97 2.78 -0.22
C PRO A 64 -21.25 4.17 0.38
N GLY A 65 -22.16 4.24 1.35
CA GLY A 65 -22.39 5.44 2.16
C GLY A 65 -21.23 5.66 3.12
N VAL A 66 -20.06 5.97 2.56
CA VAL A 66 -18.94 6.51 3.31
C VAL A 66 -19.06 8.02 3.17
N ASP A 67 -19.36 8.68 4.28
CA ASP A 67 -19.33 10.13 4.37
C ASP A 67 -17.96 10.58 3.86
N GLY A 68 -17.96 11.30 2.74
CA GLY A 68 -16.74 11.75 2.10
C GLY A 68 -15.99 12.67 3.03
N SER A 69 -14.88 12.18 3.57
CA SER A 69 -13.84 13.00 4.17
C SER A 69 -12.51 12.44 3.68
N ASP A 70 -11.92 13.22 2.78
CA ASP A 70 -10.50 13.33 2.49
C ASP A 70 -9.81 12.15 1.77
N ASP A 71 -8.84 12.52 0.93
CA ASP A 71 -7.95 11.67 0.11
C ASP A 71 -6.97 10.84 0.99
N ASP A 72 -7.38 10.58 2.23
CA ASP A 72 -6.66 9.86 3.26
C ASP A 72 -7.06 8.39 3.12
N GLY A 73 -6.17 7.59 2.54
CA GLY A 73 -6.45 6.20 2.18
C GLY A 73 -7.20 5.41 3.26
N VAL A 74 -8.19 4.62 2.83
CA VAL A 74 -8.94 3.71 3.70
C VAL A 74 -7.98 2.68 4.31
N SER A 75 -7.96 2.56 5.65
CA SER A 75 -7.09 1.59 6.34
C SER A 75 -7.41 0.15 5.90
N ALA A 76 -6.41 -0.74 5.91
CA ALA A 76 -6.62 -2.16 5.54
C ALA A 76 -7.70 -2.83 6.41
N HIS A 77 -7.82 -2.44 7.68
CA HIS A 77 -8.83 -2.97 8.60
C HIS A 77 -10.25 -2.43 8.31
N GLU A 78 -10.37 -1.17 7.90
CA GLU A 78 -11.64 -0.59 7.43
C GLU A 78 -12.06 -1.17 6.08
N LEU A 79 -11.10 -1.40 5.19
CA LEU A 79 -11.29 -2.07 3.92
C LEU A 79 -11.80 -3.52 4.09
N VAL A 80 -11.20 -4.26 5.02
CA VAL A 80 -11.64 -5.62 5.38
C VAL A 80 -13.06 -5.58 5.96
N ARG A 81 -13.37 -4.64 6.87
CA ARG A 81 -14.74 -4.48 7.40
C ARG A 81 -15.77 -4.16 6.31
N LEU A 82 -15.42 -3.30 5.35
CA LEU A 82 -16.27 -2.98 4.19
C LEU A 82 -16.51 -4.21 3.30
N LEU A 83 -15.48 -5.02 3.05
CA LEU A 83 -15.57 -6.27 2.27
C LEU A 83 -16.22 -7.43 3.04
N GLU A 84 -16.26 -7.36 4.36
CA GLU A 84 -16.91 -8.36 5.19
C GLU A 84 -18.42 -8.14 5.32
N ARG A 85 -18.88 -6.88 5.37
CA ARG A 85 -20.29 -6.55 5.63
C ARG A 85 -21.06 -6.04 4.41
N ASP A 86 -20.51 -5.06 3.68
CA ASP A 86 -21.32 -4.22 2.78
C ASP A 86 -21.03 -4.44 1.29
N CYS A 87 -19.85 -4.97 0.97
CA CYS A 87 -19.37 -5.17 -0.39
C CYS A 87 -18.81 -6.58 -0.55
N ASP A 88 -19.03 -7.24 -1.69
CA ASP A 88 -18.38 -8.51 -2.02
C ASP A 88 -17.09 -8.30 -2.80
N VAL A 89 -17.04 -7.20 -3.57
CA VAL A 89 -15.91 -6.79 -4.40
C VAL A 89 -15.72 -5.28 -4.30
N LEU A 90 -14.47 -4.85 -4.18
CA LEU A 90 -14.08 -3.45 -4.29
C LEU A 90 -13.36 -3.20 -5.61
N ALA A 91 -13.89 -2.29 -6.41
CA ALA A 91 -13.27 -1.74 -7.61
C ALA A 91 -12.44 -0.51 -7.27
N GLY A 92 -11.38 -0.28 -8.06
CA GLY A 92 -10.46 0.84 -7.89
C GLY A 92 -9.32 0.62 -6.89
N PHE A 93 -9.03 -0.62 -6.48
CA PHE A 93 -8.04 -0.82 -5.41
C PHE A 93 -6.61 -0.67 -5.93
N PRO A 94 -5.79 0.27 -5.40
CA PRO A 94 -4.42 0.47 -5.81
C PRO A 94 -3.50 -0.60 -5.22
N ARG A 95 -2.65 -1.19 -6.06
CA ARG A 95 -1.73 -2.27 -5.72
C ARG A 95 -0.30 -1.92 -6.13
N SER A 96 0.68 -2.19 -5.27
CA SER A 96 2.11 -2.09 -5.55
C SER A 96 2.88 -3.24 -4.93
N ALA A 97 3.79 -3.86 -5.68
CA ALA A 97 4.59 -5.00 -5.20
C ALA A 97 5.35 -4.71 -3.88
N ILE A 98 5.68 -3.46 -3.61
CA ILE A 98 6.39 -3.04 -2.39
C ILE A 98 5.43 -2.67 -1.26
N ALA A 99 4.34 -1.96 -1.56
CA ALA A 99 3.38 -1.55 -0.54
C ALA A 99 2.47 -2.70 -0.09
N ASP A 100 2.26 -3.70 -0.96
CA ASP A 100 1.36 -4.82 -0.71
C ASP A 100 2.00 -5.94 0.13
N ALA A 101 3.22 -5.77 0.62
CA ALA A 101 3.92 -6.76 1.44
C ALA A 101 3.28 -6.98 2.84
N SER A 102 2.10 -6.41 3.09
CA SER A 102 1.28 -6.61 4.29
C SER A 102 0.56 -7.96 4.29
N ASP A 103 0.37 -8.54 5.47
CA ASP A 103 -0.37 -9.80 5.74
C ASP A 103 -1.90 -9.69 5.51
N THR A 104 -2.33 -9.14 4.37
CA THR A 104 -3.76 -9.06 4.03
C THR A 104 -4.28 -10.41 3.54
N THR A 105 -5.43 -10.83 4.06
CA THR A 105 -6.13 -12.05 3.61
C THR A 105 -6.95 -11.83 2.34
N LEU A 106 -7.03 -10.58 1.85
CA LEU A 106 -7.80 -10.24 0.67
C LEU A 106 -7.23 -10.91 -0.59
N LEU A 107 -8.13 -11.29 -1.49
CA LEU A 107 -7.79 -11.79 -2.82
C LEU A 107 -7.92 -10.66 -3.83
N PHE A 108 -7.15 -10.72 -4.92
CA PHE A 108 -7.11 -9.63 -5.88
C PHE A 108 -7.13 -10.15 -7.31
N SER A 109 -7.82 -9.45 -8.20
CA SER A 109 -7.74 -9.73 -9.64
C SER A 109 -6.37 -9.35 -10.20
N GLN A 110 -6.09 -9.77 -11.42
CA GLN A 110 -5.08 -9.11 -12.25
C GLN A 110 -5.39 -7.60 -12.36
N GLY A 111 -4.33 -6.80 -12.54
CA GLY A 111 -4.48 -5.36 -12.72
C GLY A 111 -5.16 -5.03 -14.05
N TYR A 112 -6.18 -4.16 -14.01
CA TYR A 112 -6.89 -3.70 -15.20
C TYR A 112 -6.42 -2.33 -15.69
N LEU A 113 -5.73 -1.54 -14.85
CA LEU A 113 -5.07 -0.30 -15.23
C LEU A 113 -3.67 -0.25 -14.62
N ARG A 114 -2.63 -0.11 -15.45
CA ARG A 114 -1.28 0.23 -14.97
C ARG A 114 -1.22 1.72 -14.69
N SER A 115 -0.75 2.08 -13.49
CA SER A 115 -0.68 3.47 -13.03
C SER A 115 0.58 3.69 -12.17
N GLY A 116 0.78 4.88 -11.62
CA GLY A 116 1.94 5.17 -10.80
C GLY A 116 2.02 6.61 -10.36
N TYR A 117 3.05 6.88 -9.57
CA TYR A 117 3.43 8.23 -9.17
C TYR A 117 4.38 8.81 -10.21
N VAL A 118 4.06 10.00 -10.71
CA VAL A 118 4.79 10.69 -11.77
C VAL A 118 5.24 12.07 -11.31
N SER A 119 6.27 12.60 -11.98
CA SER A 119 6.69 13.99 -11.83
C SER A 119 5.95 14.85 -12.84
N VAL A 120 5.30 15.91 -12.38
CA VAL A 120 4.43 16.77 -13.20
C VAL A 120 4.94 18.20 -13.14
N THR A 121 5.15 18.81 -14.30
CA THR A 121 5.53 20.22 -14.45
C THR A 121 4.58 20.93 -15.41
N ARG A 122 4.49 22.26 -15.33
CA ARG A 122 3.80 23.03 -16.37
C ARG A 122 4.53 22.93 -17.71
N ARG A 123 3.77 22.93 -18.81
CA ARG A 123 4.36 22.84 -20.16
C ARG A 123 5.20 24.05 -20.57
N ASP A 124 4.94 25.21 -19.97
CA ASP A 124 5.63 26.47 -20.21
C ASP A 124 6.68 26.80 -19.12
N ALA A 125 6.89 25.91 -18.15
CA ALA A 125 7.88 26.14 -17.11
C ALA A 125 9.30 26.24 -17.72
N ALA A 126 9.97 27.36 -17.44
CA ALA A 126 11.40 27.49 -17.62
C ALA A 126 12.13 26.56 -16.64
N ALA A 127 13.29 26.03 -17.05
CA ALA A 127 14.14 25.27 -16.13
C ALA A 127 14.53 26.17 -14.95
N SER A 128 14.40 25.67 -13.72
CA SER A 128 14.84 26.40 -12.52
C SER A 128 16.34 26.65 -12.61
N THR A 129 16.76 27.92 -12.60
CA THR A 129 18.17 28.30 -12.82
C THR A 129 18.94 28.73 -11.58
N SER A 130 18.32 28.92 -10.39
CA SER A 130 19.13 29.31 -9.21
C SER A 130 18.50 29.18 -7.80
N GLY A 131 17.65 28.20 -7.51
CA GLY A 131 17.10 27.99 -6.15
C GLY A 131 16.69 26.55 -5.83
N ARG A 132 16.53 26.22 -4.53
CA ARG A 132 15.91 24.94 -4.08
C ARG A 132 14.54 24.80 -4.76
N GLU A 133 14.34 23.70 -5.48
CA GLU A 133 13.12 23.45 -6.25
C GLU A 133 11.94 23.16 -5.30
N ILE A 134 10.81 23.85 -5.46
CA ILE A 134 9.57 23.52 -4.73
C ILE A 134 8.88 22.34 -5.40
N VAL A 135 8.77 21.23 -4.68
CA VAL A 135 8.16 19.98 -5.12
C VAL A 135 6.91 19.72 -4.29
N ALA A 136 5.73 19.80 -4.92
CA ALA A 136 4.48 19.45 -4.25
C ALA A 136 4.30 17.93 -4.16
N ALA A 137 3.72 17.45 -3.07
CA ALA A 137 3.34 16.05 -2.91
C ALA A 137 2.14 15.92 -1.97
N THR A 138 1.29 14.91 -2.20
CA THR A 138 0.17 14.66 -1.30
C THR A 138 0.68 14.10 0.04
N TYR A 139 0.23 14.70 1.13
CA TYR A 139 0.49 14.25 2.49
C TYR A 139 0.02 12.80 2.72
N ALA A 140 0.67 12.07 3.63
CA ALA A 140 0.35 10.69 4.02
C ALA A 140 0.20 9.71 2.84
N SER A 141 0.90 9.95 1.74
CA SER A 141 0.80 9.15 0.52
C SER A 141 2.17 8.67 0.05
N PRO A 142 2.23 7.65 -0.83
CA PRO A 142 3.47 7.30 -1.52
C PRO A 142 4.12 8.49 -2.25
N ALA A 143 3.36 9.53 -2.66
CA ALA A 143 3.96 10.73 -3.23
C ALA A 143 4.92 11.42 -2.24
N GLN A 144 4.56 11.49 -0.96
CA GLN A 144 5.43 12.05 0.08
C GLN A 144 6.70 11.21 0.25
N LEU A 145 6.57 9.87 0.30
CA LEU A 145 7.72 8.96 0.39
C LEU A 145 8.68 9.10 -0.80
N ILE A 146 8.15 9.31 -2.00
CA ILE A 146 8.95 9.53 -3.20
C ILE A 146 9.55 10.95 -3.20
N ALA A 147 8.82 11.95 -2.69
CA ALA A 147 9.28 13.32 -2.61
C ALA A 147 10.48 13.46 -1.68
N VAL A 148 10.47 12.83 -0.50
CA VAL A 148 11.61 12.89 0.43
C VAL A 148 12.90 12.25 -0.10
N GLN A 149 12.80 11.41 -1.15
CA GLN A 149 13.96 10.84 -1.84
C GLN A 149 14.60 11.82 -2.85
N GLN A 150 13.95 12.95 -3.13
CA GLN A 150 14.45 13.94 -4.08
C GLN A 150 15.53 14.83 -3.45
N GLN A 151 16.64 15.00 -4.17
CA GLN A 151 17.72 15.88 -3.75
C GLN A 151 17.41 17.35 -4.07
N ASN A 152 17.88 18.27 -3.23
CA ASN A 152 17.81 19.72 -3.46
C ASN A 152 16.40 20.31 -3.63
N ALA A 153 15.40 19.70 -2.99
CA ALA A 153 14.00 20.15 -3.03
C ALA A 153 13.52 20.78 -1.72
N HIS A 154 12.58 21.70 -1.81
CA HIS A 154 11.69 22.11 -0.72
C HIS A 154 10.32 21.48 -0.97
N PHE A 155 9.73 20.83 0.03
CA PHE A 155 8.48 20.12 -0.15
C PHE A 155 7.29 21.01 0.20
N ASP A 156 6.27 20.98 -0.65
CA ASP A 156 4.96 21.59 -0.41
C ASP A 156 3.96 20.45 -0.24
N LEU A 157 3.53 20.18 0.99
CA LEU A 157 2.64 19.07 1.27
C LEU A 157 1.20 19.54 1.17
N GLU A 158 0.45 18.88 0.31
CA GLU A 158 -0.96 19.19 0.04
C GLU A 158 -1.84 18.08 0.60
N ASN A 159 -3.05 18.41 1.03
CA ASN A 159 -3.94 17.43 1.66
C ASN A 159 -4.58 16.49 0.64
N THR A 160 -4.67 16.91 -0.63
CA THR A 160 -5.24 16.07 -1.69
C THR A 160 -4.40 16.06 -2.95
N SER A 161 -4.51 14.98 -3.70
CA SER A 161 -3.87 14.83 -5.02
C SER A 161 -4.35 15.87 -6.02
N GLU A 162 -5.58 16.38 -5.88
CA GLU A 162 -6.08 17.51 -6.66
C GLU A 162 -5.33 18.80 -6.33
N GLN A 163 -5.16 19.11 -5.04
CA GLN A 163 -4.40 20.27 -4.57
C GLN A 163 -2.93 20.19 -5.00
N THR A 164 -2.33 18.99 -4.96
CA THR A 164 -0.98 18.72 -5.47
C THR A 164 -0.83 19.11 -6.95
N VAL A 165 -1.82 18.77 -7.81
CA VAL A 165 -1.79 19.19 -9.22
C VAL A 165 -2.05 20.70 -9.35
N ALA A 166 -2.96 21.26 -8.53
CA ALA A 166 -3.28 22.69 -8.51
C ALA A 166 -2.08 23.57 -8.11
N ALA A 167 -1.22 23.10 -7.21
CA ALA A 167 0.01 23.77 -6.82
C ALA A 167 0.93 24.02 -8.02
N VAL A 168 1.06 23.02 -8.90
CA VAL A 168 1.83 23.14 -10.16
C VAL A 168 1.09 24.04 -11.15
N ALA A 169 -0.22 23.86 -11.31
CA ALA A 169 -1.02 24.64 -12.26
C ALA A 169 -1.00 26.16 -11.96
N SER A 170 -0.97 26.52 -10.67
CA SER A 170 -0.90 27.91 -10.19
C SER A 170 0.52 28.48 -10.16
N GLY A 171 1.54 27.63 -10.28
CA GLY A 171 2.95 28.01 -10.16
C GLY A 171 3.44 28.18 -8.72
N ARG A 172 2.67 27.75 -7.71
CA ARG A 172 3.14 27.66 -6.32
C ARG A 172 4.25 26.62 -6.16
N ALA A 173 4.12 25.51 -6.87
CA ALA A 173 5.14 24.48 -6.97
C ALA A 173 5.75 24.45 -8.37
N HIS A 174 7.05 24.21 -8.46
CA HIS A 174 7.75 24.08 -9.75
C HIS A 174 7.38 22.75 -10.41
N ARG A 175 7.28 21.70 -9.60
CA ARG A 175 6.79 20.38 -10.01
C ARG A 175 6.03 19.72 -8.88
N ALA A 176 5.33 18.63 -9.20
CA ALA A 176 4.71 17.75 -8.22
C ALA A 176 5.12 16.31 -8.43
N ILE A 177 5.21 15.54 -7.35
CA ILE A 177 5.12 14.08 -7.41
C ILE A 177 3.68 13.72 -7.03
N VAL A 178 2.97 13.04 -7.93
CA VAL A 178 1.53 12.84 -7.75
C VAL A 178 1.04 11.56 -8.41
N TRP A 179 -0.05 11.01 -7.88
CA TRP A 179 -0.78 9.90 -8.46
C TRP A 179 -1.30 10.26 -9.86
N TYR A 180 -0.86 9.55 -10.90
CA TYR A 180 -1.15 9.94 -12.29
C TYR A 180 -2.65 10.12 -12.61
N PRO A 181 -3.58 9.28 -12.14
CA PRO A 181 -5.01 9.49 -12.32
C PRO A 181 -5.53 10.83 -11.80
N ALA A 182 -4.92 11.42 -10.76
CA ALA A 182 -5.28 12.75 -10.30
C ALA A 182 -4.94 13.81 -11.38
N VAL A 183 -3.84 13.65 -12.11
CA VAL A 183 -3.48 14.51 -13.24
C VAL A 183 -4.54 14.42 -14.35
N VAL A 184 -4.96 13.19 -14.68
CA VAL A 184 -5.99 12.96 -15.71
C VAL A 184 -7.33 13.59 -15.31
N ALA A 185 -7.76 13.38 -14.06
CA ALA A 185 -8.98 13.97 -13.53
C ALA A 185 -8.90 15.51 -13.50
N TYR A 186 -7.78 16.06 -13.04
CA TYR A 186 -7.56 17.51 -13.01
C TYR A 186 -7.61 18.13 -14.41
N GLN A 187 -6.97 17.50 -15.41
CA GLN A 187 -7.01 17.96 -16.80
C GLN A 187 -8.42 17.88 -17.41
N ALA A 188 -9.19 16.85 -17.05
CA ALA A 188 -10.59 16.74 -17.49
C ALA A 188 -11.46 17.87 -16.92
N ALA A 189 -11.23 18.26 -15.66
CA ALA A 189 -11.90 19.40 -15.03
C ALA A 189 -11.36 20.77 -15.51
N HIS A 190 -10.10 20.82 -15.95
CA HIS A 190 -9.41 22.04 -16.38
C HIS A 190 -8.81 21.91 -17.80
N PRO A 191 -9.63 21.91 -18.88
CA PRO A 191 -9.16 21.59 -20.24
C PRO A 191 -8.08 22.52 -20.80
N LYS A 192 -7.91 23.72 -20.23
CA LYS A 192 -6.86 24.68 -20.63
C LYS A 192 -5.50 24.38 -19.99
N GLN A 193 -5.47 23.59 -18.91
CA GLN A 193 -4.24 23.26 -18.20
C GLN A 193 -3.54 22.08 -18.87
N THR A 194 -2.25 22.26 -19.18
CA THR A 194 -1.44 21.20 -19.78
C THR A 194 -0.15 21.01 -19.02
N PHE A 195 0.22 19.75 -18.82
CA PHE A 195 1.39 19.38 -18.03
C PHE A 195 2.36 18.55 -18.85
N ARG A 196 3.64 18.64 -18.52
CA ARG A 196 4.65 17.66 -18.91
C ARG A 196 4.71 16.60 -17.81
N ILE A 197 4.66 15.34 -18.22
CA ILE A 197 4.68 14.17 -17.34
C ILE A 197 6.01 13.46 -17.54
N ALA A 198 6.77 13.33 -16.46
CA ALA A 198 8.05 12.64 -16.42
C ALA A 198 8.01 11.47 -15.42
N PRO A 199 8.81 10.42 -15.65
CA PRO A 199 9.00 9.38 -14.63
C PRO A 199 9.64 9.96 -13.38
N THR A 200 9.40 9.30 -12.25
CA THR A 200 10.12 9.56 -10.99
C THR A 200 10.93 8.32 -10.66
N SER A 201 12.19 8.48 -10.26
CA SER A 201 13.01 7.35 -9.81
C SER A 201 12.67 7.05 -8.35
N SER A 202 11.98 5.95 -8.11
CA SER A 202 11.73 5.41 -6.78
C SER A 202 11.06 4.03 -6.89
N PRO A 203 11.40 3.07 -5.99
CA PRO A 203 10.72 1.78 -5.94
C PRO A 203 9.20 1.92 -5.71
N TYR A 204 8.75 2.98 -5.04
CA TYR A 204 7.32 3.20 -4.71
C TYR A 204 6.48 3.77 -5.86
N THR A 205 7.02 3.90 -7.07
CA THR A 205 6.31 4.56 -8.19
C THR A 205 5.40 3.62 -8.98
N ALA A 206 5.62 2.32 -8.89
CA ALA A 206 4.94 1.32 -9.70
C ALA A 206 3.65 0.82 -9.03
N TRP A 207 2.51 1.13 -9.65
CA TRP A 207 1.20 0.69 -9.18
C TRP A 207 0.33 0.12 -10.30
N GLN A 208 -0.79 -0.48 -9.90
CA GLN A 208 -1.89 -0.87 -10.77
C GLN A 208 -3.21 -0.80 -10.01
N LEU A 209 -4.33 -0.62 -10.72
CA LEU A 209 -5.66 -0.79 -10.14
C LEU A 209 -6.15 -2.21 -10.40
N ALA A 210 -6.71 -2.82 -9.36
CA ALA A 210 -7.28 -4.16 -9.37
C ALA A 210 -8.65 -4.19 -8.66
N PHE A 211 -9.34 -5.33 -8.76
CA PHE A 211 -10.47 -5.65 -7.90
C PHE A 211 -9.94 -6.35 -6.65
N ALA A 212 -10.45 -5.96 -5.47
CA ALA A 212 -10.20 -6.65 -4.21
C ALA A 212 -11.44 -7.47 -3.81
N PHE A 213 -11.22 -8.64 -3.25
CA PHE A 213 -12.23 -9.63 -2.89
C PHE A 213 -11.97 -10.13 -1.47
N ALA A 214 -13.03 -10.44 -0.73
CA ALA A 214 -12.90 -11.21 0.51
C ALA A 214 -12.37 -12.63 0.22
N PRO A 215 -11.64 -13.27 1.17
CA PRO A 215 -11.09 -14.62 1.00
C PRO A 215 -12.11 -15.67 0.55
N ARG A 216 -13.37 -15.54 1.02
CA ARG A 216 -14.49 -16.43 0.67
C ARG A 216 -14.89 -16.38 -0.81
N SER A 217 -14.45 -15.37 -1.56
CA SER A 217 -14.86 -15.10 -2.94
C SER A 217 -13.84 -15.56 -3.98
N ALA A 218 -13.03 -16.58 -3.68
CA ALA A 218 -11.96 -17.06 -4.56
C ALA A 218 -12.45 -17.51 -5.95
N SER A 219 -13.59 -18.23 -6.03
CA SER A 219 -14.16 -18.66 -7.32
C SER A 219 -14.64 -17.47 -8.16
N LEU A 220 -15.18 -16.44 -7.52
CA LEU A 220 -15.58 -15.20 -8.18
C LEU A 220 -14.35 -14.45 -8.70
N GLN A 221 -13.29 -14.34 -7.91
CA GLN A 221 -12.02 -13.72 -8.31
C GLN A 221 -11.48 -14.36 -9.60
N GLN A 222 -11.41 -15.70 -9.67
CA GLN A 222 -10.92 -16.42 -10.84
C GLN A 222 -11.79 -16.19 -12.10
N ARG A 223 -13.11 -16.12 -11.90
CA ARG A 223 -14.07 -15.85 -12.98
C ARG A 223 -13.90 -14.43 -13.53
N ILE A 224 -13.70 -13.45 -12.64
CA ILE A 224 -13.42 -12.06 -13.04
C ILE A 224 -12.06 -11.95 -13.73
N ASP A 225 -11.04 -12.70 -13.30
CA ASP A 225 -9.75 -12.74 -14.01
C ASP A 225 -9.87 -13.31 -15.42
N THR A 226 -10.69 -14.34 -15.60
CA THR A 226 -10.97 -14.89 -16.94
C THR A 226 -11.62 -13.83 -17.83
N ALA A 227 -12.60 -13.09 -17.30
CA ALA A 227 -13.26 -12.00 -18.00
C ALA A 227 -12.30 -10.84 -18.35
N LEU A 228 -11.45 -10.41 -17.41
CA LEU A 228 -10.43 -9.39 -17.66
C LEU A 228 -9.42 -9.83 -18.73
N THR A 229 -9.04 -11.12 -18.72
CA THR A 229 -8.17 -11.69 -19.75
C THR A 229 -8.83 -11.63 -21.12
N GLN A 230 -10.12 -11.95 -21.21
CA GLN A 230 -10.88 -11.84 -22.46
C GLN A 230 -10.97 -10.38 -22.94
N MET A 231 -11.35 -9.46 -22.06
CA MET A 231 -11.45 -8.03 -22.35
C MET A 231 -10.10 -7.42 -22.78
N LYS A 232 -8.99 -7.96 -22.26
CA LYS A 232 -7.64 -7.58 -22.68
C LYS A 232 -7.35 -8.07 -24.11
N ARG A 233 -7.72 -9.30 -24.45
CA ARG A 233 -7.50 -9.88 -25.79
C ARG A 233 -8.34 -9.21 -26.87
N ASP A 234 -9.58 -8.87 -26.57
CA ASP A 234 -10.52 -8.26 -27.53
C ASP A 234 -10.45 -6.73 -27.58
N GLY A 235 -9.57 -6.11 -26.78
CA GLY A 235 -9.32 -4.67 -26.79
C GLY A 235 -10.34 -3.83 -26.02
N ARG A 236 -11.41 -4.41 -25.47
CA ARG A 236 -12.40 -3.65 -24.67
C ARG A 236 -11.79 -3.02 -23.44
N LEU A 237 -10.86 -3.71 -22.78
CA LEU A 237 -10.17 -3.15 -21.62
C LEU A 237 -9.32 -1.94 -22.01
N ALA A 238 -8.61 -2.01 -23.15
CA ALA A 238 -7.83 -0.89 -23.67
C ALA A 238 -8.73 0.30 -24.07
N ALA A 239 -9.92 0.04 -24.63
CA ALA A 239 -10.89 1.08 -24.96
C ALA A 239 -11.39 1.83 -23.72
N LEU A 240 -11.71 1.11 -22.63
CA LEU A 240 -12.15 1.70 -21.36
C LEU A 240 -11.06 2.51 -20.66
N THR A 241 -9.83 2.02 -20.71
CA THR A 241 -8.69 2.60 -19.96
C THR A 241 -7.89 3.63 -20.74
N ARG A 242 -8.13 3.80 -22.05
CA ARG A 242 -7.32 4.64 -22.95
C ARG A 242 -6.97 6.03 -22.41
N LYS A 243 -7.94 6.71 -21.79
CA LYS A 243 -7.75 8.09 -21.25
C LYS A 243 -6.85 8.13 -20.01
N TRP A 244 -6.67 7.00 -19.34
CA TRP A 244 -5.96 6.84 -18.08
C TRP A 244 -4.60 6.17 -18.26
N THR A 245 -4.24 5.80 -19.49
CA THR A 245 -2.97 5.13 -19.78
C THR A 245 -1.80 6.06 -19.50
N LEU A 246 -0.87 5.60 -18.66
CA LEU A 246 0.39 6.30 -18.41
C LEU A 246 1.14 6.60 -19.73
N PRO A 247 1.79 7.77 -19.85
CA PRO A 247 2.67 8.06 -20.98
C PRO A 247 3.78 7.01 -21.15
N ALA A 248 4.19 6.74 -22.39
CA ALA A 248 5.16 5.69 -22.73
C ALA A 248 6.50 5.85 -21.98
N ASN A 249 7.02 7.07 -21.91
CA ASN A 249 8.25 7.39 -21.16
C ASN A 249 8.15 7.04 -19.67
N ALA A 250 6.97 7.21 -19.05
CA ALA A 250 6.74 6.84 -17.65
C ALA A 250 6.58 5.32 -17.47
N LEU A 251 6.04 4.62 -18.48
CA LEU A 251 5.92 3.16 -18.48
C LEU A 251 7.27 2.46 -18.69
N GLU A 252 8.11 2.99 -19.56
CA GLU A 252 9.44 2.45 -19.88
C GLU A 252 10.40 2.54 -18.69
N ALA A 253 10.45 3.69 -18.02
CA ALA A 253 11.27 3.87 -16.83
C ALA A 253 10.95 2.83 -15.74
N ARG A 254 9.66 2.52 -15.54
CA ARG A 254 9.22 1.48 -14.60
C ARG A 254 9.71 0.08 -14.95
N ASN A 255 9.78 -0.24 -16.24
CA ASN A 255 10.25 -1.56 -16.66
C ASN A 255 11.77 -1.70 -16.48
N ALA A 256 12.51 -0.59 -16.48
CA ALA A 256 13.95 -0.56 -16.20
C ALA A 256 14.25 -0.71 -14.69
N ASP A 257 13.38 -0.19 -13.83
CA ASP A 257 13.49 -0.34 -12.37
C ASP A 257 13.03 -1.73 -11.86
N ALA A 258 12.39 -2.54 -12.70
CA ALA A 258 12.08 -3.93 -12.38
C ALA A 258 13.36 -4.78 -12.53
N MET A 259 13.92 -5.25 -11.41
CA MET A 259 15.09 -6.14 -11.40
C MET A 259 14.91 -7.30 -12.41
N PRO A 260 15.94 -7.64 -13.21
CA PRO A 260 15.90 -8.87 -13.99
C PRO A 260 15.79 -10.08 -13.05
N PRO A 261 15.14 -11.17 -13.46
CA PRO A 261 15.15 -12.40 -12.67
C PRO A 261 16.60 -12.82 -12.49
N VAL A 262 17.02 -13.06 -11.25
CA VAL A 262 18.34 -13.58 -10.93
C VAL A 262 18.42 -14.98 -11.55
N ALA A 263 18.99 -15.07 -12.75
CA ALA A 263 19.29 -16.35 -13.38
C ALA A 263 20.37 -17.03 -12.53
N GLY A 264 19.97 -18.10 -11.83
CA GLY A 264 20.81 -18.85 -10.93
C GLY A 264 22.10 -19.30 -11.62
N SER A 265 23.20 -18.64 -11.27
CA SER A 265 24.54 -19.08 -11.64
C SER A 265 24.97 -20.13 -10.62
N ILE A 266 24.85 -21.40 -11.03
CA ILE A 266 25.35 -22.55 -10.27
C ILE A 266 26.88 -22.50 -10.31
N MET A 267 27.51 -21.90 -9.31
CA MET A 267 28.95 -22.04 -9.07
C MET A 267 29.21 -23.47 -8.58
N ARG A 268 29.83 -24.29 -9.44
CA ARG A 268 30.35 -25.63 -9.09
C ARG A 268 31.39 -25.47 -7.99
N ALA A 269 31.09 -25.97 -6.79
CA ALA A 269 32.03 -26.04 -5.67
C ALA A 269 33.17 -27.00 -6.02
N GLY A 270 34.37 -26.45 -6.24
CA GLY A 270 35.61 -27.21 -6.26
C GLY A 270 36.05 -27.51 -4.82
N PHE A 271 36.10 -28.80 -4.47
CA PHE A 271 36.65 -29.25 -3.19
C PHE A 271 38.17 -29.02 -3.15
N VAL A 272 38.63 -28.09 -2.32
CA VAL A 272 40.03 -28.04 -1.86
C VAL A 272 40.10 -28.63 -0.46
N ARG A 273 40.84 -29.73 -0.34
CA ARG A 273 41.04 -30.51 0.89
C ARG A 273 42.09 -29.82 1.76
N ALA A 274 41.68 -29.17 2.85
CA ALA A 274 42.62 -28.68 3.87
C ALA A 274 42.98 -29.82 4.85
N ARG A 275 44.28 -30.10 4.97
CA ARG A 275 44.87 -30.96 6.01
C ARG A 275 44.82 -30.25 7.36
N GLY A 276 44.62 -31.05 8.41
CA GLY A 276 44.05 -30.61 9.70
C GLY A 276 44.98 -29.94 10.71
N LEU A 277 44.33 -29.49 11.79
CA LEU A 277 44.82 -29.11 13.12
C LEU A 277 43.66 -29.33 14.14
N PRO A 278 43.93 -29.47 15.44
CA PRO A 278 43.18 -30.34 16.35
C PRO A 278 41.90 -29.72 16.92
N ALA A 279 41.00 -30.62 17.33
CA ALA A 279 39.77 -30.33 18.03
C ALA A 279 40.03 -29.66 19.39
N GLY A 280 39.62 -28.41 19.52
CA GLY A 280 39.42 -27.71 20.80
C GLY A 280 38.08 -27.00 20.73
N GLY A 281 37.14 -27.40 21.60
CA GLY A 281 35.82 -26.82 21.68
C GLY A 281 35.89 -25.34 22.03
N GLY A 282 35.54 -24.50 21.05
CA GLY A 282 35.32 -23.07 21.23
C GLY A 282 34.01 -22.72 20.54
N PHE A 283 33.03 -22.25 21.32
CA PHE A 283 31.80 -21.68 20.79
C PHE A 283 32.16 -20.59 19.77
N ILE A 284 31.67 -20.73 18.54
CA ILE A 284 31.69 -19.63 17.57
C ILE A 284 30.77 -18.55 18.16
N ARG A 285 31.35 -17.53 18.80
CA ARG A 285 30.63 -16.28 19.02
C ARG A 285 30.38 -15.68 17.65
N ILE A 286 29.16 -15.81 17.15
CA ILE A 286 28.64 -14.93 16.11
C ILE A 286 28.64 -13.55 16.76
N ALA A 287 29.58 -12.69 16.35
CA ALA A 287 29.50 -11.28 16.67
C ALA A 287 28.18 -10.76 16.09
N ALA A 288 27.26 -10.34 16.97
CA ALA A 288 26.06 -9.62 16.60
C ALA A 288 26.43 -8.20 16.17
N SER A 289 27.05 -8.07 14.99
CA SER A 289 27.51 -6.79 14.45
C SER A 289 26.52 -6.26 13.41
N THR A 290 25.38 -5.76 13.87
CA THR A 290 24.54 -4.81 13.11
C THR A 290 23.93 -3.73 14.01
N ALA A 291 23.77 -3.98 15.32
CA ALA A 291 23.33 -2.97 16.29
C ALA A 291 24.44 -2.03 16.77
N GLU A 292 25.69 -2.26 16.36
CA GLU A 292 26.89 -1.56 16.88
C GLU A 292 27.01 -0.08 16.45
N HIS A 293 26.09 0.44 15.61
CA HIS A 293 26.16 1.79 15.04
C HIS A 293 24.94 2.69 15.35
N ALA A 294 23.96 2.20 16.11
CA ALA A 294 22.82 3.04 16.50
C ALA A 294 23.26 4.09 17.55
N PRO A 295 22.75 5.33 17.46
CA PRO A 295 23.12 6.35 18.41
C PRO A 295 22.53 6.01 19.79
N THR A 296 23.28 6.34 20.84
CA THR A 296 22.86 6.12 22.23
C THR A 296 21.82 7.17 22.64
N PHE A 297 20.88 6.75 23.47
CA PHE A 297 19.87 7.59 24.12
C PHE A 297 19.76 7.18 25.60
N ASP A 298 19.19 8.04 26.45
CA ASP A 298 19.00 7.73 27.87
C ASP A 298 17.52 7.43 28.22
N ALA A 299 17.31 6.89 29.42
CA ALA A 299 15.97 6.50 29.87
C ALA A 299 15.03 7.69 30.15
N ALA A 300 15.57 8.87 30.49
CA ALA A 300 14.75 10.06 30.71
C ALA A 300 14.14 10.56 29.39
N GLN A 301 14.89 10.45 28.30
CA GLN A 301 14.38 10.73 26.95
C GLN A 301 13.26 9.80 26.54
N VAL A 302 13.38 8.51 26.85
CA VAL A 302 12.32 7.52 26.55
C VAL A 302 11.02 7.89 27.26
N GLU A 303 11.10 8.24 28.54
CA GLU A 303 9.91 8.60 29.35
C GLU A 303 9.28 9.91 28.87
N HIS A 304 10.09 10.93 28.62
CA HIS A 304 9.60 12.20 28.10
C HIS A 304 9.04 12.06 26.69
N GLY A 305 9.72 11.32 25.82
CA GLY A 305 9.27 10.97 24.47
C GLY A 305 7.94 10.22 24.46
N ARG A 306 7.72 9.29 25.40
CA ARG A 306 6.43 8.61 25.58
C ARG A 306 5.29 9.59 25.87
N THR A 307 5.55 10.57 26.74
CA THR A 307 4.56 11.60 27.09
C THR A 307 4.24 12.48 25.88
N LEU A 308 5.27 12.95 25.17
CA LEU A 308 5.11 13.72 23.93
C LEU A 308 4.33 12.93 22.86
N TYR A 309 4.66 11.65 22.71
CA TYR A 309 4.00 10.75 21.78
C TYR A 309 2.50 10.62 22.08
N GLY A 310 2.13 10.40 23.35
CA GLY A 310 0.74 10.35 23.78
C GLY A 310 -0.05 11.61 23.44
N ASN A 311 0.59 12.78 23.56
CA ASN A 311 -0.06 14.07 23.33
C ASN A 311 -0.18 14.45 21.85
N ALA A 312 0.82 14.12 21.04
CA ALA A 312 0.96 14.65 19.67
C ALA A 312 0.82 13.61 18.56
N CYS A 313 1.13 12.34 18.84
CA CYS A 313 1.33 11.30 17.82
C CYS A 313 0.32 10.15 17.92
N ALA A 314 -0.08 9.77 19.13
CA ALA A 314 -0.93 8.60 19.39
C ALA A 314 -2.31 8.69 18.71
N LYS A 315 -2.84 9.91 18.50
CA LYS A 315 -4.11 10.13 17.78
C LYS A 315 -4.12 9.52 16.37
N CYS A 316 -2.96 9.42 15.73
CA CYS A 316 -2.81 8.88 14.38
C CYS A 316 -2.06 7.55 14.35
N HIS A 317 -1.02 7.39 15.17
CA HIS A 317 -0.14 6.22 15.16
C HIS A 317 -0.53 5.13 16.17
N GLY A 318 -1.64 5.30 16.90
CA GLY A 318 -2.10 4.37 17.92
C GLY A 318 -1.40 4.57 19.27
N ALA A 319 -2.04 4.16 20.36
CA ALA A 319 -1.50 4.38 21.71
C ALA A 319 -0.27 3.50 21.99
N ASP A 320 -0.21 2.34 21.34
CA ASP A 320 0.81 1.31 21.46
C ASP A 320 1.71 1.24 20.20
N LEU A 321 1.71 2.31 19.38
CA LEU A 321 2.44 2.42 18.10
C LEU A 321 1.95 1.46 17.01
N GLU A 322 0.78 0.86 17.20
CA GLU A 322 0.18 -0.17 16.38
C GLU A 322 -0.33 0.34 15.01
N GLY A 323 -0.36 1.66 14.84
CA GLY A 323 -0.93 2.32 13.68
C GLY A 323 -2.45 2.42 13.78
N ASN A 324 -2.99 3.53 13.27
CA ASN A 324 -4.43 3.72 13.16
C ASN A 324 -4.74 4.41 11.82
N THR A 325 -4.87 5.74 11.83
CA THR A 325 -4.99 6.56 10.62
C THR A 325 -3.63 6.87 10.00
N ALA A 326 -2.54 6.63 10.71
CA ALA A 326 -1.17 6.65 10.20
C ALA A 326 -0.46 5.30 10.45
N PRO A 327 0.64 4.99 9.73
CA PRO A 327 1.31 3.69 9.81
C PRO A 327 1.79 3.34 11.22
N ALA A 328 1.92 2.03 11.49
CA ALA A 328 2.55 1.54 12.70
C ALA A 328 3.99 2.05 12.82
N LEU A 329 4.39 2.39 14.04
CA LEU A 329 5.75 2.83 14.40
C LEU A 329 6.47 1.80 15.29
N SER A 330 5.94 0.58 15.32
CA SER A 330 6.53 -0.58 15.98
C SER A 330 6.38 -1.83 15.11
N GLY A 331 7.21 -2.82 15.38
CA GLY A 331 7.13 -4.14 14.74
C GLY A 331 7.80 -4.21 13.36
N PRO A 332 7.72 -5.38 12.69
CA PRO A 332 8.55 -5.71 11.52
C PRO A 332 8.37 -4.79 10.31
N SER A 333 7.20 -4.15 10.17
CA SER A 333 6.90 -3.21 9.09
C SER A 333 7.61 -1.87 9.25
N PHE A 334 7.91 -1.48 10.49
CA PHE A 334 8.64 -0.25 10.81
C PHE A 334 10.12 -0.49 11.05
N ALA A 335 10.43 -1.51 11.88
CA ALA A 335 11.77 -1.94 12.22
C ALA A 335 11.89 -3.45 11.90
N PRO A 336 12.30 -3.84 10.68
CA PRO A 336 12.47 -5.25 10.31
C PRO A 336 13.67 -5.89 11.00
N LEU A 337 13.74 -7.23 11.01
CA LEU A 337 14.88 -7.96 11.60
C LEU A 337 16.21 -7.68 10.88
N SER A 338 16.18 -7.39 9.58
CA SER A 338 17.37 -7.06 8.79
C SER A 338 16.99 -6.32 7.51
N HIS A 339 17.99 -5.79 6.80
CA HIS A 339 17.84 -5.15 5.48
C HIS A 339 16.83 -3.98 5.43
N SER A 340 16.72 -3.22 6.52
CA SER A 340 15.90 -2.01 6.52
C SER A 340 16.39 -1.01 5.47
N HIS A 341 15.45 -0.47 4.70
CA HIS A 341 15.68 0.64 3.78
C HIS A 341 15.61 2.00 4.48
N LEU A 342 15.22 2.03 5.76
CA LEU A 342 15.15 3.22 6.58
C LEU A 342 16.40 3.31 7.46
N THR A 343 16.90 4.53 7.65
CA THR A 343 17.95 4.81 8.64
C THR A 343 17.38 5.59 9.81
N ILE A 344 18.02 5.50 10.97
CA ILE A 344 17.65 6.26 12.17
C ILE A 344 17.66 7.76 11.87
N GLY A 345 18.70 8.28 11.19
CA GLY A 345 18.75 9.68 10.79
C GLY A 345 17.72 10.08 9.74
N GLY A 346 17.36 9.16 8.83
CA GLY A 346 16.29 9.38 7.87
C GLY A 346 14.92 9.51 8.55
N VAL A 347 14.62 8.61 9.48
CA VAL A 347 13.38 8.66 10.27
C VAL A 347 13.35 9.88 11.18
N PHE A 348 14.46 10.22 11.83
CA PHE A 348 14.56 11.42 12.67
C PHE A 348 14.32 12.68 11.85
N GLY A 349 15.00 12.80 10.70
CA GLY A 349 14.85 13.94 9.80
C GLY A 349 13.42 14.09 9.31
N TYR A 350 12.77 12.98 8.95
CA TYR A 350 11.37 12.98 8.56
C TYR A 350 10.46 13.44 9.70
N MET A 351 10.61 12.85 10.88
CA MET A 351 9.81 13.20 12.06
C MET A 351 9.96 14.68 12.42
N ALA A 352 11.19 15.19 12.48
CA ALA A 352 11.47 16.57 12.87
C ALA A 352 10.98 17.62 11.86
N THR A 353 10.71 17.24 10.61
CA THR A 353 10.30 18.18 9.55
C THR A 353 8.87 18.00 9.08
N ASN A 354 8.28 16.81 9.28
CA ASN A 354 6.97 16.46 8.72
C ASN A 354 5.94 16.07 9.80
N MET A 355 6.37 15.86 11.04
CA MET A 355 5.48 15.49 12.14
C MET A 355 5.46 16.57 13.22
N PRO A 356 4.35 16.75 13.96
CA PRO A 356 3.04 16.14 13.73
C PRO A 356 2.42 16.56 12.39
N ALA A 357 1.62 15.67 11.80
CA ALA A 357 0.91 15.85 10.52
C ALA A 357 0.25 17.22 10.35
N ASP A 358 -0.49 17.63 11.37
CA ASP A 358 -1.28 18.85 11.40
C ASP A 358 -0.46 20.09 11.69
N GLN A 359 0.74 19.94 12.27
CA GLN A 359 1.64 21.03 12.63
C GLN A 359 3.12 20.61 12.43
N PRO A 360 3.58 20.43 11.17
CA PRO A 360 4.92 19.94 10.88
C PRO A 360 6.02 20.80 11.49
N GLY A 361 7.02 20.17 12.12
CA GLY A 361 8.18 20.87 12.69
C GLY A 361 7.88 21.75 13.90
N LYS A 362 6.70 21.60 14.54
CA LYS A 362 6.29 22.43 15.67
C LYS A 362 7.08 22.16 16.96
N LEU A 363 7.57 20.94 17.15
CA LEU A 363 8.31 20.57 18.37
C LEU A 363 9.75 21.06 18.28
N LYS A 364 10.40 21.21 19.44
CA LYS A 364 11.83 21.55 19.50
C LYS A 364 12.67 20.35 19.10
N ASP A 365 13.88 20.61 18.62
CA ASP A 365 14.84 19.58 18.23
C ASP A 365 15.12 18.58 19.36
N GLU A 366 15.17 19.03 20.62
CA GLU A 366 15.32 18.17 21.78
C GLU A 366 14.10 17.28 22.03
N GLU A 367 12.89 17.81 21.78
CA GLU A 367 11.64 17.05 21.92
C GLU A 367 11.53 15.96 20.85
N TYR A 368 11.99 16.24 19.62
CA TYR A 368 12.13 15.21 18.60
C TYR A 368 13.20 14.16 18.95
N ALA A 369 14.30 14.57 19.58
CA ALA A 369 15.31 13.61 20.03
C ALA A 369 14.75 12.66 21.10
N ASP A 370 13.91 13.19 22.00
CA ASP A 370 13.24 12.40 23.02
C ASP A 370 12.18 11.46 22.42
N LEU A 371 11.39 11.94 21.44
CA LEU A 371 10.48 11.08 20.66
C LEU A 371 11.23 9.94 19.95
N MET A 372 12.38 10.23 19.34
CA MET A 372 13.19 9.21 18.67
C MET A 372 13.74 8.18 19.65
N ALA A 373 14.21 8.62 20.83
CA ALA A 373 14.62 7.71 21.89
C ALA A 373 13.48 6.75 22.30
N PHE A 374 12.25 7.27 22.44
CA PHE A 374 11.08 6.47 22.73
C PHE A 374 10.77 5.44 21.62
N LEU A 375 10.85 5.83 20.34
CA LEU A 375 10.64 4.91 19.21
C LEU A 375 11.71 3.81 19.17
N LEU A 376 12.97 4.15 19.40
CA LEU A 376 14.06 3.18 19.46
C LEU A 376 13.85 2.19 20.61
N ALA A 377 13.53 2.68 21.81
CA ALA A 377 13.24 1.81 22.96
C ALA A 377 12.07 0.86 22.69
N SER A 378 10.99 1.37 22.09
CA SER A 378 9.79 0.60 21.75
C SER A 378 10.05 -0.47 20.69
N ASN A 379 11.13 -0.33 19.91
CA ASN A 379 11.57 -1.29 18.91
C ASN A 379 12.76 -2.15 19.38
N GLY A 380 13.02 -2.21 20.70
CA GLY A 380 13.95 -3.17 21.30
C GLY A 380 15.41 -2.69 21.41
N TYR A 381 15.67 -1.40 21.18
CA TYR A 381 16.96 -0.80 21.52
C TYR A 381 17.04 -0.52 23.03
N VAL A 382 18.23 -0.66 23.59
CA VAL A 382 18.45 -0.52 25.04
C VAL A 382 18.97 0.89 25.35
N ALA A 383 18.37 1.56 26.32
CA ALA A 383 18.83 2.86 26.79
C ALA A 383 20.26 2.76 27.39
N GLY A 384 21.11 3.70 26.99
CA GLY A 384 22.45 3.92 27.50
C GLY A 384 22.52 5.04 28.54
N LYS A 385 23.73 5.58 28.72
CA LYS A 385 24.00 6.66 29.70
C LYS A 385 24.08 8.05 29.08
N SER A 386 24.08 8.14 27.75
CA SER A 386 24.29 9.38 27.02
C SER A 386 23.02 9.79 26.31
N LYS A 387 22.72 11.08 26.37
CA LYS A 387 21.57 11.67 25.70
C LYS A 387 21.75 11.65 24.17
N LEU A 388 20.71 11.24 23.45
CA LEU A 388 20.58 11.44 22.01
C LEU A 388 20.34 12.92 21.74
N THR A 389 21.19 13.52 20.91
CA THR A 389 20.99 14.90 20.44
C THR A 389 20.35 14.90 19.06
N ALA A 390 19.70 16.00 18.67
CA ALA A 390 19.12 16.12 17.35
C ALA A 390 20.16 15.96 16.23
N ASP A 391 21.35 16.53 16.40
CA ASP A 391 22.44 16.42 15.43
C ASP A 391 22.94 14.98 15.29
N THR A 392 23.11 14.26 16.41
CA THR A 392 23.57 12.87 16.38
C THR A 392 22.52 11.92 15.85
N ALA A 393 21.24 12.17 16.15
CA ALA A 393 20.13 11.44 15.56
C ALA A 393 20.09 11.66 14.04
N ARG A 394 20.09 12.91 13.58
CA ARG A 394 20.00 13.30 12.17
C ARG A 394 21.19 12.79 11.35
N ALA A 395 22.38 12.77 11.92
CA ALA A 395 23.59 12.28 11.27
C ALA A 395 23.69 10.74 11.20
N SER A 396 22.83 10.00 11.92
CA SER A 396 22.93 8.55 11.99
C SER A 396 22.56 7.89 10.65
N THR A 397 23.51 7.16 10.08
CA THR A 397 23.30 6.32 8.88
C THR A 397 22.95 4.88 9.23
N ALA A 398 22.78 4.56 10.52
CA ALA A 398 22.46 3.20 10.95
C ALA A 398 21.07 2.79 10.44
N PRO A 399 20.92 1.60 9.85
CA PRO A 399 19.61 1.08 9.49
C PRO A 399 18.71 0.95 10.72
N LEU A 400 17.43 1.34 10.59
CA LEU A 400 16.42 1.13 11.62
C LEU A 400 15.91 -0.31 11.51
N VAL A 401 16.36 -1.18 12.41
CA VAL A 401 16.00 -2.59 12.50
C VAL A 401 15.48 -2.89 13.92
N VAL A 402 14.97 -4.09 14.17
CA VAL A 402 14.68 -4.52 15.54
C VAL A 402 15.94 -4.42 16.39
N GLY A 403 15.85 -3.81 17.57
CA GLY A 403 17.00 -3.69 18.47
C GLY A 403 17.39 -5.02 19.12
N PRO A 404 18.55 -5.08 19.80
CA PRO A 404 19.12 -6.32 20.35
C PRO A 404 18.18 -7.12 21.26
N ALA A 405 17.28 -6.45 22.00
CA ALA A 405 16.33 -7.13 22.87
C ALA A 405 15.22 -7.86 22.08
N GLY A 406 14.82 -7.35 20.92
CA GLY A 406 13.82 -7.99 20.06
C GLY A 406 14.41 -9.15 19.23
N HIS A 407 15.71 -9.12 18.92
CA HIS A 407 16.41 -10.25 18.30
C HIS A 407 16.48 -11.50 19.20
N GLN A 408 16.52 -11.34 20.53
CA GLN A 408 16.52 -12.47 21.47
C GLN A 408 15.14 -13.15 21.61
N ALA A 409 14.06 -12.44 21.28
CA ALA A 409 12.70 -12.98 21.30
C ALA A 409 12.34 -13.73 20.01
N ALA A 410 12.99 -13.41 18.88
CA ALA A 410 12.76 -14.07 17.57
C ALA A 410 13.68 -15.27 17.28
N GLY A 411 14.71 -15.49 18.12
CA GLY A 411 15.64 -16.62 18.05
C GLY A 411 15.28 -17.80 18.96
N GLN A 412 14.14 -17.71 19.65
CA GLN A 412 13.47 -18.80 20.37
C GLN A 412 12.24 -19.22 19.56
#